data_AF-A0A7X5IML2-F1
#
_entry.id   AF-A0A7X5IML2-F1
#
_cell.length_a   1.000
_cell.length_b   1.000
_cell.length_c   1.000
_cell.angle_alpha   90.00
_cell.angle_beta   90.00
_cell.angle_gamma   90.00
#
_symmetry.space_group_name_H-M   'P 1'
#
loop_
_entity.id
_entity.type
_entity.pdbx_description
1 polymer ?
#
loop_
_entity_poly.entity_id
_entity_poly.type
_entity_poly.pdbx_seq_one_letter_code
_entity_poly.pdbx_strand_id
1 'polypeptide(L)'
;MNEKIPAVLNSYVGDDTDLCYYVFDILRQEEKPEVGLQYFYENIRAKKSNASQVLEKHYTIEELTKMDKLYAKYINELLLMTVNKAHLEHWNTGKFYGVLWEKISTDLFFEDEKIKAFVIFKFAQNVLMPYIEIDVPLTMKDEVFNDILNQNQLVIMKIRHILALNFSQKTEVSSLILKELQNIKTIEEQSVVLAVALEDFTQHKLNGFMQVLSSGNIQVEQKK
;
A
#
# COMPACT_ATOMS: atom_id res chain seq x y z
N MET A 1 17.84 11.65 -15.79
CA MET A 1 17.74 10.34 -15.12
C MET A 1 18.67 9.39 -15.85
N ASN A 2 19.48 8.64 -15.11
CA ASN A 2 20.42 7.68 -15.68
C ASN A 2 19.64 6.51 -16.31
N GLU A 3 20.07 6.00 -17.48
CA GLU A 3 19.40 4.86 -18.14
C GLU A 3 19.72 3.51 -17.46
N LYS A 4 20.63 3.51 -16.48
CA LYS A 4 21.07 2.30 -15.76
C LYS A 4 19.93 1.58 -15.02
N ILE A 5 19.03 2.29 -14.32
CA ILE A 5 17.90 1.67 -13.60
C ILE A 5 16.89 1.03 -14.59
N PRO A 6 16.42 1.74 -15.64
CA PRO A 6 15.63 1.11 -16.69
C PRO A 6 16.29 -0.13 -17.32
N ALA A 7 17.61 -0.06 -17.58
CA ALA A 7 18.35 -1.16 -18.18
C ALA A 7 18.35 -2.41 -17.28
N VAL A 8 18.71 -2.28 -16.00
CA VAL A 8 18.76 -3.41 -15.07
C VAL A 8 17.37 -4.03 -14.84
N LEU A 9 16.32 -3.21 -14.72
CA LEU A 9 14.94 -3.70 -14.58
C LEU A 9 14.47 -4.53 -15.78
N ASN A 10 14.99 -4.22 -16.97
CA ASN A 10 14.65 -4.94 -18.20
C ASN A 10 15.47 -6.21 -18.42
N SER A 11 16.62 -6.37 -17.75
CA SER A 11 17.58 -7.44 -18.07
C SER A 11 17.83 -8.44 -16.94
N TYR A 12 17.55 -8.09 -15.69
CA TYR A 12 18.06 -8.86 -14.55
C TYR A 12 17.52 -10.29 -14.42
N VAL A 13 18.38 -11.17 -13.92
CA VAL A 13 18.09 -12.51 -13.40
C VAL A 13 18.75 -12.60 -12.04
N GLY A 14 17.97 -12.96 -11.02
CA GLY A 14 18.47 -13.07 -9.65
C GLY A 14 17.36 -12.78 -8.65
N ASP A 15 17.75 -12.69 -7.38
CA ASP A 15 16.82 -12.39 -6.30
C ASP A 15 16.53 -10.88 -6.26
N ASP A 16 15.29 -10.50 -5.92
CA ASP A 16 14.89 -9.08 -5.83
C ASP A 16 15.73 -8.30 -4.79
N THR A 17 16.31 -9.00 -3.81
CA THR A 17 17.25 -8.41 -2.84
C THR A 17 18.55 -7.97 -3.49
N ASP A 18 19.09 -8.76 -4.41
CA ASP A 18 20.29 -8.40 -5.18
C ASP A 18 19.98 -7.27 -6.16
N LEU A 19 18.82 -7.30 -6.81
CA LEU A 19 18.35 -6.18 -7.64
C LEU A 19 18.35 -4.86 -6.86
N CYS A 20 17.82 -4.85 -5.64
CA CYS A 20 17.78 -3.65 -4.80
C CYS A 20 19.18 -3.16 -4.40
N TYR A 21 20.15 -4.07 -4.26
CA TYR A 21 21.55 -3.71 -4.06
C TYR A 21 22.14 -3.00 -5.28
N TYR A 22 21.96 -3.55 -6.47
CA TYR A 22 22.39 -2.91 -7.71
C TYR A 22 21.73 -1.55 -7.91
N VAL A 23 20.44 -1.43 -7.61
CA VAL A 23 19.71 -0.16 -7.70
C VAL A 23 20.28 0.84 -6.69
N PHE A 24 20.53 0.44 -5.44
CA PHE A 24 21.18 1.31 -4.46
C PHE A 24 22.55 1.82 -4.94
N ASP A 25 23.37 0.93 -5.51
CA ASP A 25 24.69 1.28 -6.04
C ASP A 25 24.61 2.30 -7.19
N ILE A 26 23.63 2.15 -8.08
CA ILE A 26 23.38 3.14 -9.14
C ILE A 26 22.96 4.47 -8.52
N LEU A 27 21.98 4.46 -7.61
CA LEU A 27 21.40 5.66 -7.01
C LEU A 27 22.44 6.51 -6.28
N ARG A 28 23.32 5.90 -5.46
CA ARG A 28 24.35 6.66 -4.71
C ARG A 28 25.35 7.39 -5.60
N GLN A 29 25.43 7.03 -6.88
CA GLN A 29 26.32 7.67 -7.88
C GLN A 29 25.59 8.73 -8.72
N GLU A 30 24.26 8.88 -8.58
CA GLU A 30 23.50 9.86 -9.33
C GLU A 30 23.51 11.24 -8.67
N GLU A 31 23.39 12.28 -9.50
CA GLU A 31 23.19 13.66 -9.02
C GLU A 31 21.81 13.86 -8.36
N LYS A 32 20.82 13.09 -8.82
CA LYS A 32 19.41 13.16 -8.38
C LYS A 32 18.85 11.77 -8.05
N PRO A 33 19.38 11.11 -7.02
CA PRO A 33 18.98 9.76 -6.62
C PRO A 33 17.47 9.64 -6.36
N GLU A 34 16.81 10.67 -5.86
CA GLU A 34 15.37 10.68 -5.61
C GLU A 34 14.54 10.43 -6.87
N VAL A 35 15.02 10.90 -8.03
CA VAL A 35 14.35 10.68 -9.32
C VAL A 35 14.50 9.24 -9.78
N GLY A 36 15.69 8.66 -9.61
CA GLY A 36 15.93 7.24 -9.91
C GLY A 36 15.15 6.32 -8.97
N LEU A 37 15.05 6.69 -7.69
CA LEU A 37 14.31 5.94 -6.67
C LEU A 37 12.81 5.94 -6.98
N GLN A 38 12.25 7.10 -7.34
CA GLN A 38 10.88 7.20 -7.84
C GLN A 38 10.64 6.23 -9.00
N TYR A 39 11.47 6.35 -10.03
CA TYR A 39 11.34 5.52 -11.23
C TYR A 39 11.37 4.03 -10.91
N PHE A 40 12.28 3.60 -10.03
CA PHE A 40 12.38 2.21 -9.62
C PHE A 40 11.07 1.67 -9.05
N TYR A 41 10.48 2.35 -8.06
CA TYR A 41 9.26 1.86 -7.42
C TYR A 41 8.02 1.91 -8.31
N GLU A 42 7.94 2.88 -9.23
CA GLU A 42 6.85 2.95 -10.20
C GLU A 42 6.91 1.80 -11.22
N ASN A 43 8.11 1.26 -11.49
CA ASN A 43 8.33 0.35 -12.62
C ASN A 43 8.65 -1.10 -12.22
N ILE A 44 9.11 -1.36 -11.00
CA ILE A 44 9.58 -2.70 -10.58
C ILE A 44 8.49 -3.77 -10.73
N ARG A 45 7.22 -3.44 -10.49
CA ARG A 45 6.09 -4.39 -10.62
C ARG A 45 5.49 -4.47 -12.03
N ALA A 46 5.75 -3.46 -12.87
CA ALA A 46 5.12 -3.34 -14.18
C ALA A 46 5.93 -4.00 -15.30
N LYS A 47 7.26 -4.03 -15.16
CA LYS A 47 8.17 -4.50 -16.20
C LYS A 47 8.52 -5.97 -16.03
N LYS A 48 8.55 -6.68 -17.15
CA LYS A 48 9.05 -8.06 -17.21
C LYS A 48 10.49 -8.04 -17.71
N SER A 49 11.41 -8.54 -16.90
CA SER A 49 12.79 -8.74 -17.32
C SER A 49 12.85 -9.75 -18.47
N ASN A 50 13.75 -9.51 -19.42
CA ASN A 50 14.09 -10.45 -20.49
C ASN A 50 15.13 -11.50 -20.06
N ALA A 51 15.53 -11.48 -18.78
CA ALA A 51 16.40 -12.47 -18.16
C ALA A 51 17.78 -12.64 -18.84
N SER A 52 18.35 -11.55 -19.38
CA SER A 52 19.62 -11.57 -20.11
C SER A 52 20.87 -11.31 -19.26
N GLN A 53 20.73 -10.81 -18.03
CA GLN A 53 21.84 -10.43 -17.17
C GLN A 53 21.70 -11.06 -15.78
N VAL A 54 22.60 -11.97 -15.41
CA VAL A 54 22.66 -12.54 -14.05
C VAL A 54 23.30 -11.52 -13.11
N LEU A 55 22.59 -11.18 -12.03
CA LEU A 55 23.11 -10.32 -10.97
C LEU A 55 24.05 -11.09 -10.06
N GLU A 56 25.08 -10.41 -9.56
CA GLU A 56 25.92 -10.94 -8.50
C GLU A 56 25.10 -11.07 -7.22
N LYS A 57 25.34 -12.17 -6.49
CA LYS A 57 24.68 -12.44 -5.23
C LYS A 57 25.35 -11.65 -4.11
N HIS A 58 24.61 -10.75 -3.47
CA HIS A 58 25.09 -9.91 -2.39
C HIS A 58 24.66 -10.37 -1.00
N TYR A 59 23.66 -11.26 -0.92
CA TYR A 59 23.13 -11.74 0.35
C TYR A 59 23.08 -13.27 0.45
N THR A 60 23.39 -13.78 1.63
CA THR A 60 23.04 -15.13 2.06
C THR A 60 21.64 -15.14 2.68
N ILE A 61 21.00 -16.32 2.72
CA ILE A 61 19.69 -16.49 3.36
C ILE A 61 19.76 -16.15 4.87
N GLU A 62 20.88 -16.48 5.51
CA GLU A 62 21.12 -16.20 6.93
C GLU A 62 21.23 -14.70 7.20
N GLU A 63 21.95 -13.95 6.35
CA GLU A 63 22.02 -12.48 6.42
C GLU A 63 20.63 -11.87 6.27
N LEU A 64 19.86 -12.26 5.25
CA LEU A 64 18.50 -11.74 5.02
C LEU A 64 17.58 -12.04 6.20
N THR A 65 17.64 -13.26 6.75
CA THR A 65 16.83 -13.66 7.91
C THR A 65 17.19 -12.82 9.14
N LYS A 66 18.48 -12.52 9.34
CA LYS A 66 18.95 -11.66 10.43
C LYS A 66 18.49 -10.22 10.23
N MET A 67 18.66 -9.67 9.03
CA MET A 67 18.24 -8.31 8.70
C MET A 67 16.73 -8.14 8.85
N ASP A 68 15.94 -9.13 8.42
CA ASP A 68 14.49 -9.11 8.57
C ASP A 68 14.08 -9.02 10.05
N LYS A 69 14.64 -9.89 10.89
CA LYS A 69 14.37 -9.90 12.34
C LYS A 69 14.74 -8.59 13.04
N LEU A 70 15.83 -7.96 12.62
CA LEU A 70 16.33 -6.75 13.28
C LEU A 70 15.64 -5.47 12.78
N TYR A 71 15.40 -5.35 11.48
CA TYR A 71 15.06 -4.07 10.86
C TYR A 71 13.67 -4.02 10.24
N ALA A 72 13.04 -5.14 9.87
CA ALA A 72 11.81 -5.10 9.05
C ALA A 72 10.68 -4.31 9.71
N LYS A 73 10.48 -4.47 11.03
CA LYS A 73 9.46 -3.70 11.77
C LYS A 73 9.74 -2.20 11.71
N TYR A 74 10.97 -1.80 12.03
CA TYR A 74 11.39 -0.41 12.02
C TYR A 74 11.25 0.21 10.63
N ILE A 75 11.70 -0.49 9.58
CA ILE A 75 11.60 -0.04 8.19
C ILE A 75 10.13 0.19 7.80
N ASN A 76 9.24 -0.75 8.13
CA ASN A 76 7.82 -0.62 7.83
C ASN A 76 7.17 0.57 8.58
N GLU A 77 7.52 0.78 9.84
CA GLU A 77 7.04 1.92 10.61
C GLU A 77 7.57 3.25 10.06
N LEU A 78 8.85 3.31 9.67
CA LEU A 78 9.48 4.48 9.04
C LEU A 78 8.75 4.87 7.75
N LEU A 79 8.44 3.89 6.89
CA LEU A 79 7.70 4.15 5.66
C LEU A 79 6.29 4.65 5.96
N LEU A 80 5.56 3.96 6.83
CA LEU A 80 4.19 4.33 7.20
C LEU A 80 4.13 5.77 7.75
N MET A 81 5.04 6.11 8.66
CA MET A 81 5.13 7.47 9.21
C MET A 81 5.45 8.50 8.12
N THR A 82 6.35 8.17 7.19
CA THR A 82 6.74 9.07 6.10
C THR A 82 5.58 9.31 5.13
N VAL A 83 4.84 8.26 4.76
CA VAL A 83 3.65 8.35 3.90
C VAL A 83 2.53 9.15 4.58
N ASN A 84 2.26 8.87 5.86
CA ASN A 84 1.26 9.62 6.62
C ASN A 84 1.61 11.11 6.73
N LYS A 85 2.88 11.43 7.02
CA LYS A 85 3.35 12.82 7.04
C LYS A 85 3.21 13.47 5.66
N ALA A 86 3.55 12.75 4.59
CA ALA A 86 3.41 13.25 3.23
C ALA A 86 1.96 13.61 2.89
N HIS A 87 0.98 12.80 3.29
CA HIS A 87 -0.43 13.11 3.09
C HIS A 87 -0.94 14.25 3.98
N LEU A 88 -0.51 14.31 5.24
CA LEU A 88 -0.88 15.39 6.17
C LEU A 88 -0.33 16.75 5.74
N GLU A 89 0.85 16.77 5.12
CA GLU A 89 1.53 17.99 4.68
C GLU A 89 1.43 18.23 3.16
N HIS A 90 0.60 17.46 2.45
CA HIS A 90 0.36 17.57 1.01
C HIS A 90 1.65 17.61 0.17
N TRP A 91 2.54 16.64 0.42
CA TRP A 91 3.77 16.51 -0.36
C TRP A 91 3.46 16.01 -1.76
N ASN A 92 4.05 16.63 -2.77
CA ASN A 92 4.10 16.06 -4.11
C ASN A 92 5.07 14.87 -4.15
N THR A 93 4.97 14.07 -5.21
CA THR A 93 5.79 12.86 -5.42
C THR A 93 7.30 13.14 -5.32
N GLY A 94 7.79 14.23 -5.92
CA GLY A 94 9.22 14.58 -5.88
C GLY A 94 9.73 14.86 -4.47
N LYS A 95 8.95 15.60 -3.67
CA LYS A 95 9.28 15.87 -2.26
C LYS A 95 9.31 14.58 -1.44
N PHE A 96 8.33 13.70 -1.65
CA PHE A 96 8.29 12.40 -0.96
C PHE A 96 9.55 11.58 -1.21
N TYR A 97 9.95 11.40 -2.47
CA TYR A 97 11.14 10.61 -2.79
C TYR A 97 12.45 11.28 -2.36
N GLY A 98 12.51 12.62 -2.35
CA GLY A 98 13.64 13.35 -1.77
C GLY A 98 13.82 13.05 -0.29
N VAL A 99 12.74 13.13 0.50
CA VAL A 99 12.77 12.81 1.93
C VAL A 99 13.03 11.32 2.18
N LEU A 100 12.46 10.44 1.36
CA LEU A 100 12.66 9.00 1.49
C LEU A 100 14.13 8.62 1.24
N TRP A 101 14.74 9.20 0.21
CA TRP A 101 16.16 8.99 -0.08
C TRP A 101 17.08 9.54 1.01
N GLU A 102 16.79 10.75 1.52
CA GLU A 102 17.52 11.33 2.66
C GLU A 102 17.49 10.36 3.86
N LYS A 103 16.30 9.87 4.23
CA LYS A 103 16.14 8.88 5.31
C LYS A 103 16.97 7.63 5.06
N ILE A 104 16.89 7.00 3.88
CA ILE A 104 17.70 5.82 3.56
C ILE A 104 19.20 6.13 3.70
N SER A 105 19.62 7.32 3.30
CA SER A 105 21.03 7.70 3.22
C SER A 105 21.63 8.07 4.58
N THR A 106 20.85 8.68 5.47
CA THR A 106 21.35 9.31 6.70
C THR A 106 20.87 8.65 7.99
N ASP A 107 19.94 7.70 7.94
CA ASP A 107 19.45 7.06 9.15
C ASP A 107 20.58 6.32 9.90
N LEU A 108 20.64 6.55 11.22
CA LEU A 108 21.69 6.01 12.08
C LEU A 108 21.64 4.48 12.20
N PHE A 109 20.47 3.86 11.98
CA PHE A 109 20.32 2.40 12.03
C PHE A 109 20.71 1.72 10.71
N PHE A 110 20.91 2.48 9.63
CA PHE A 110 21.31 1.95 8.31
C PHE A 110 22.82 2.11 8.11
N GLU A 111 23.57 1.32 8.87
CA GLU A 111 25.01 1.46 9.07
C GLU A 111 25.85 1.17 7.81
N ASP A 112 25.38 0.27 6.94
CA ASP A 112 26.10 -0.16 5.76
C ASP A 112 25.24 -0.19 4.48
N GLU A 113 25.91 -0.37 3.34
CA GLU A 113 25.29 -0.38 2.02
C GLU A 113 24.32 -1.55 1.83
N LYS A 114 24.60 -2.71 2.42
CA LYS A 114 23.70 -3.87 2.36
C LYS A 114 22.41 -3.59 3.13
N ILE A 115 22.47 -2.92 4.27
CA ILE A 115 21.28 -2.53 5.04
C ILE A 115 20.47 -1.51 4.25
N LYS A 116 21.10 -0.47 3.67
CA LYS A 116 20.40 0.54 2.84
C LYS A 116 19.71 -0.07 1.63
N ALA A 117 20.36 -1.00 0.93
CA ALA A 117 19.76 -1.77 -0.15
C ALA A 117 18.61 -2.67 0.34
N PHE A 118 18.73 -3.28 1.53
CA PHE A 118 17.66 -4.06 2.13
C PHE A 118 16.44 -3.20 2.51
N VAL A 119 16.64 -1.95 2.91
CA VAL A 119 15.55 -0.97 3.13
C VAL A 119 14.79 -0.73 1.82
N ILE A 120 15.52 -0.53 0.71
CA ILE A 120 14.89 -0.35 -0.61
C ILE A 120 14.03 -1.56 -0.97
N PHE A 121 14.55 -2.77 -0.75
CA PHE A 121 13.82 -4.03 -0.94
C PHE A 121 12.55 -4.11 -0.08
N LYS A 122 12.63 -3.77 1.21
CA LYS A 122 11.48 -3.79 2.11
C LYS A 122 10.39 -2.81 1.72
N PHE A 123 10.77 -1.61 1.27
CA PHE A 123 9.80 -0.67 0.70
C PHE A 123 9.18 -1.22 -0.60
N ALA A 124 9.93 -1.91 -1.45
CA ALA A 124 9.39 -2.49 -2.69
C ALA A 124 8.32 -3.56 -2.43
N GLN A 125 8.40 -4.24 -1.28
CA GLN A 125 7.38 -5.21 -0.84
C GLN A 125 6.14 -4.55 -0.22
N ASN A 126 6.23 -3.28 0.17
CA ASN A 126 5.16 -2.59 0.87
C ASN A 126 4.03 -2.16 -0.09
N VAL A 127 2.78 -2.24 0.37
CA VAL A 127 1.60 -1.87 -0.42
C VAL A 127 1.48 -0.35 -0.64
N LEU A 128 2.10 0.45 0.23
CA LEU A 128 2.14 1.91 0.13
C LEU A 128 3.14 2.40 -0.94
N MET A 129 3.82 1.49 -1.64
CA MET A 129 4.74 1.81 -2.72
C MET A 129 4.20 1.32 -4.08
N PRO A 130 4.34 2.11 -5.16
CA PRO A 130 4.91 3.48 -5.19
C PRO A 130 4.05 4.50 -4.45
N TYR A 131 4.65 5.62 -4.07
CA TYR A 131 3.90 6.72 -3.46
C TYR A 131 2.96 7.35 -4.48
N ILE A 132 1.70 7.55 -4.08
CA ILE A 132 0.65 8.13 -4.90
C ILE A 132 0.18 9.39 -4.17
N GLU A 133 0.28 10.54 -4.84
CA GLU A 133 -0.32 11.78 -4.36
C GLU A 133 -1.85 11.62 -4.38
N ILE A 134 -2.50 11.96 -3.27
CA ILE A 134 -3.96 11.90 -3.12
C ILE A 134 -4.48 13.27 -2.68
N ASP A 135 -5.73 13.55 -3.03
CA ASP A 135 -6.42 14.76 -2.61
C ASP A 135 -6.65 14.82 -1.09
N VAL A 136 -6.99 16.01 -0.61
CA VAL A 136 -7.30 16.24 0.80
C VAL A 136 -8.52 15.42 1.21
N PRO A 137 -8.43 14.57 2.25
CA PRO A 137 -9.56 13.78 2.70
C PRO A 137 -10.67 14.69 3.25
N LEU A 138 -11.92 14.37 2.91
CA LEU A 138 -13.07 15.04 3.50
C LEU A 138 -13.13 14.73 4.99
N THR A 139 -13.17 15.78 5.81
CA THR A 139 -13.40 15.70 7.25
C THR A 139 -14.62 16.52 7.61
N MET A 140 -15.44 16.03 8.54
CA MET A 140 -16.64 16.72 9.00
C MET A 140 -16.89 16.45 10.48
N LYS A 141 -17.69 17.31 11.10
CA LYS A 141 -18.13 17.12 12.50
C LYS A 141 -19.15 15.99 12.58
N ASP A 142 -19.16 15.26 13.69
CA ASP A 142 -20.10 14.16 13.95
C ASP A 142 -21.57 14.59 13.82
N GLU A 143 -21.91 15.81 14.25
CA GLU A 143 -23.26 16.36 14.11
C GLU A 143 -23.70 16.43 12.65
N VAL A 144 -22.83 16.97 11.78
CA VAL A 144 -23.08 17.08 10.33
C VAL A 144 -23.17 15.70 9.70
N PHE A 145 -22.30 14.78 10.11
CA PHE A 145 -22.33 13.40 9.65
C PHE A 145 -23.68 12.73 9.99
N ASN A 146 -24.15 12.87 11.23
CA ASN A 146 -25.41 12.30 11.69
C ASN A 146 -26.64 12.92 11.01
N ASP A 147 -26.63 14.23 10.77
CA ASP A 147 -27.70 14.91 10.05
C ASP A 147 -27.83 14.38 8.62
N ILE A 148 -26.71 14.21 7.92
CA ILE A 148 -26.68 13.62 6.58
C ILE A 148 -27.19 12.18 6.61
N LEU A 149 -26.80 11.37 7.60
CA LEU A 149 -27.31 10.01 7.75
C LEU A 149 -28.83 9.98 7.89
N ASN A 150 -29.38 10.84 8.75
CA ASN A 150 -30.82 10.92 9.01
C ASN A 150 -31.60 11.34 7.76
N GLN A 151 -31.04 12.23 6.95
CA GLN A 151 -31.65 12.67 5.69
C GLN A 151 -31.62 11.58 4.61
N ASN A 152 -30.64 10.66 4.66
CA ASN A 152 -30.40 9.65 3.62
C ASN A 152 -30.80 8.21 4.03
N GLN A 153 -31.60 8.03 5.09
CA GLN A 153 -31.98 6.72 5.63
C GLN A 153 -32.55 5.75 4.58
N LEU A 154 -33.42 6.23 3.68
CA LEU A 154 -34.01 5.39 2.64
C LEU A 154 -32.96 4.84 1.67
N VAL A 155 -31.95 5.65 1.32
CA VAL A 155 -30.85 5.23 0.43
C VAL A 155 -29.99 4.19 1.13
N ILE A 156 -29.66 4.42 2.40
CA ILE A 156 -28.89 3.47 3.23
C ILE A 156 -29.63 2.13 3.36
N MET A 157 -30.94 2.15 3.60
CA MET A 157 -31.75 0.92 3.66
C MET A 157 -31.69 0.13 2.34
N LYS A 158 -31.77 0.80 1.19
CA LYS A 158 -31.63 0.13 -0.11
C LYS A 158 -30.24 -0.47 -0.30
N ILE A 159 -29.18 0.26 0.07
CA ILE A 159 -27.80 -0.25 -0.01
C ILE A 159 -27.64 -1.51 0.85
N ARG A 160 -28.13 -1.50 2.08
CA ARG A 160 -28.14 -2.68 2.95
C ARG A 160 -28.89 -3.86 2.32
N HIS A 161 -30.03 -3.58 1.69
CA HIS A 161 -30.77 -4.60 0.96
C HIS A 161 -29.93 -5.17 -0.20
N ILE A 162 -29.30 -4.32 -1.02
CA ILE A 162 -28.40 -4.74 -2.11
C ILE A 162 -27.25 -5.60 -1.59
N LEU A 163 -26.63 -5.23 -0.48
CA LEU A 163 -25.52 -5.98 0.13
C LEU A 163 -25.94 -7.34 0.68
N ALA A 164 -27.18 -7.47 1.14
CA ALA A 164 -27.74 -8.74 1.62
C ALA A 164 -28.17 -9.68 0.47
N LEU A 165 -28.23 -9.19 -0.76
CA LEU A 165 -28.50 -10.03 -1.92
C LEU A 165 -27.23 -10.80 -2.29
N ASN A 166 -27.38 -12.12 -2.44
CA ASN A 166 -26.30 -13.04 -2.82
C ASN A 166 -25.97 -12.96 -4.32
N PHE A 167 -25.63 -11.76 -4.81
CA PHE A 167 -25.17 -11.59 -6.18
C PHE A 167 -23.88 -12.36 -6.44
N SER A 168 -23.77 -12.92 -7.64
CA SER A 168 -22.63 -13.76 -8.02
C SER A 168 -21.42 -12.91 -8.45
N GLN A 169 -21.67 -11.72 -9.00
CA GLN A 169 -20.64 -10.83 -9.53
C GLN A 169 -20.49 -9.58 -8.66
N LYS A 170 -19.24 -9.19 -8.41
CA LYS A 170 -18.93 -7.94 -7.70
C LYS A 170 -19.45 -6.69 -8.44
N THR A 171 -19.53 -6.77 -9.77
CA THR A 171 -20.04 -5.69 -10.63
C THR A 171 -21.53 -5.44 -10.41
N GLU A 172 -22.34 -6.49 -10.16
CA GLU A 172 -23.77 -6.36 -9.87
C GLU A 172 -23.98 -5.48 -8.63
N VAL A 173 -23.35 -5.86 -7.51
CA VAL A 173 -23.41 -5.12 -6.24
C VAL A 173 -22.93 -3.67 -6.43
N SER A 174 -21.74 -3.49 -6.98
CA SER A 174 -21.13 -2.16 -7.14
C SER A 174 -21.96 -1.23 -8.05
N SER A 175 -22.55 -1.75 -9.13
CA SER A 175 -23.35 -0.95 -10.06
C SER A 175 -24.64 -0.42 -9.42
N LEU A 176 -25.29 -1.23 -8.56
CA LEU A 176 -26.50 -0.83 -7.86
C LEU A 176 -26.20 0.20 -6.76
N ILE A 177 -25.14 -0.01 -5.98
CA ILE A 177 -24.70 0.98 -4.97
C ILE A 177 -24.31 2.30 -5.64
N LEU A 178 -23.54 2.25 -6.73
CA LEU A 178 -23.13 3.44 -7.45
C LEU A 178 -24.34 4.22 -7.98
N LYS A 179 -25.36 3.53 -8.49
CA LYS A 179 -26.59 4.17 -8.96
C LYS A 179 -27.33 4.91 -7.85
N GLU A 180 -27.39 4.33 -6.65
CA GLU A 180 -28.00 5.00 -5.50
C GLU A 180 -27.18 6.22 -5.04
N LEU A 181 -25.84 6.13 -5.03
CA LEU A 181 -24.96 7.26 -4.70
C LEU A 181 -25.06 8.41 -5.73
N GLN A 182 -25.17 8.10 -7.01
CA GLN A 182 -25.33 9.12 -8.08
C GLN A 182 -26.63 9.91 -7.97
N ASN A 183 -27.64 9.41 -7.26
CA ASN A 183 -28.88 10.16 -7.02
C ASN A 183 -28.77 11.16 -5.86
N ILE A 184 -27.67 11.14 -5.11
CA ILE A 184 -27.37 12.07 -4.02
C ILE A 184 -26.65 13.29 -4.60
N LYS A 185 -27.04 14.50 -4.15
CA LYS A 185 -26.66 15.76 -4.81
C LYS A 185 -25.24 16.21 -4.52
N THR A 186 -24.77 16.03 -3.30
CA THR A 186 -23.48 16.58 -2.85
C THR A 186 -22.44 15.48 -2.62
N ILE A 187 -21.17 15.82 -2.81
CA ILE A 187 -20.06 14.89 -2.56
C ILE A 187 -19.99 14.55 -1.08
N GLU A 188 -20.32 15.49 -0.19
CA GLU A 188 -20.37 15.28 1.25
C GLU A 188 -21.40 14.20 1.60
N GLU A 189 -22.64 14.33 1.10
CA GLU A 189 -23.69 13.34 1.35
C GLU A 189 -23.34 11.97 0.73
N GLN A 190 -22.80 11.96 -0.50
CA GLN A 190 -22.33 10.73 -1.16
C GLN A 190 -21.26 10.02 -0.33
N SER A 191 -20.31 10.79 0.22
CA SER A 191 -19.21 10.27 1.03
C SER A 191 -19.70 9.64 2.34
N VAL A 192 -20.67 10.28 3.01
CA VAL A 192 -21.28 9.73 4.23
C VAL A 192 -22.03 8.44 3.97
N VAL A 193 -22.86 8.40 2.92
CA VAL A 193 -23.61 7.19 2.58
C VAL A 193 -22.67 6.06 2.14
N LEU A 194 -21.61 6.37 1.39
CA LEU A 194 -20.58 5.40 1.02
C LEU A 194 -19.82 4.89 2.24
N ALA A 195 -19.51 5.74 3.23
CA ALA A 195 -18.84 5.31 4.46
C ALA A 195 -19.65 4.22 5.20
N VAL A 196 -20.98 4.40 5.32
CA VAL A 196 -21.87 3.38 5.90
C VAL A 196 -21.90 2.11 5.05
N ALA A 197 -21.97 2.25 3.72
CA ALA A 197 -21.97 1.09 2.82
C ALA A 197 -20.70 0.23 2.99
N LEU A 198 -19.54 0.87 3.14
CA LEU A 198 -18.26 0.20 3.39
C LEU A 198 -18.21 -0.46 4.77
N GLU A 199 -18.75 0.19 5.79
CA GLU A 199 -18.87 -0.37 7.14
C GLU A 199 -19.74 -1.64 7.14
N ASP A 200 -20.96 -1.56 6.58
CA ASP A 200 -21.91 -2.66 6.50
C ASP A 200 -21.32 -3.85 5.70
N PHE A 201 -20.66 -3.58 4.57
CA PHE A 201 -19.98 -4.61 3.77
C PHE A 201 -18.88 -5.34 4.54
N THR A 202 -18.11 -4.59 5.34
CA THR A 202 -17.02 -5.16 6.15
C THR A 202 -17.59 -6.04 7.27
N GLN A 203 -18.62 -5.57 7.96
CA GLN A 203 -19.32 -6.33 9.00
C GLN A 203 -19.94 -7.62 8.44
N HIS A 204 -20.55 -7.58 7.26
CA HIS A 204 -21.14 -8.75 6.63
C HIS A 204 -20.10 -9.85 6.32
N LYS A 205 -18.92 -9.46 5.82
CA LYS A 205 -17.80 -10.41 5.59
C LYS A 205 -17.28 -11.03 6.87
N LEU A 206 -17.11 -10.22 7.92
CA LEU A 206 -16.65 -10.70 9.23
C LEU A 206 -17.65 -11.71 9.81
N ASN A 207 -18.95 -11.42 9.74
CA ASN A 207 -20.00 -12.30 10.23
C ASN A 207 -20.06 -13.62 9.43
N GLY A 208 -19.93 -13.56 8.10
CA GLY A 208 -19.86 -14.76 7.26
C GLY A 208 -18.64 -15.63 7.58
N PHE A 209 -17.48 -15.01 7.81
CA PHE A 209 -16.27 -15.71 8.25
C PHE A 209 -16.45 -16.38 9.62
N MET A 210 -17.03 -15.67 10.60
CA MET A 210 -17.32 -16.22 11.92
C MET A 210 -18.32 -17.39 11.87
N GLN A 211 -19.32 -17.33 10.98
CA GLN A 211 -20.25 -18.44 10.76
C GLN A 211 -19.54 -19.68 10.19
N VAL A 212 -18.63 -19.51 9.23
CA VAL A 212 -17.79 -20.62 8.71
C VAL A 212 -16.92 -21.22 9.81
N LEU A 213 -16.29 -20.40 10.66
CA LEU A 213 -15.50 -20.88 11.79
C LEU A 213 -16.33 -21.60 12.87
N SER A 214 -17.58 -21.18 13.08
CA SER A 214 -18.47 -21.82 14.05
C SER A 214 -19.11 -23.12 13.53
N SER A 215 -19.25 -23.25 12.20
CA SER A 215 -19.88 -24.40 11.53
C SER A 215 -18.87 -25.49 11.15
N GLY A 216 -17.60 -25.14 10.98
CA GLY A 216 -16.50 -26.11 10.97
C GLY A 216 -15.98 -26.28 12.39
N ASN A 217 -16.20 -27.44 13.02
CA ASN A 217 -15.62 -27.81 14.32
C ASN A 217 -14.08 -27.73 14.30
N ILE A 218 -13.49 -26.54 14.41
CA ILE A 218 -12.07 -26.37 14.72
C ILE A 218 -12.00 -26.23 16.24
N GLN A 219 -11.87 -27.37 16.92
CA GLN A 219 -11.41 -27.37 18.30
C GLN A 219 -9.99 -26.79 18.30
N VAL A 220 -9.87 -25.55 18.78
CA VAL A 220 -8.57 -24.99 19.13
C VAL A 220 -8.07 -25.81 20.31
N GLU A 221 -7.19 -26.77 20.05
CA GLU A 221 -6.43 -27.44 21.11
C GLU A 221 -5.63 -26.38 21.87
N GLN A 222 -6.14 -26.00 23.03
CA GLN A 222 -5.34 -25.31 24.03
C GLN A 222 -4.30 -26.30 24.53
N LYS A 223 -3.07 -26.19 24.02
CA LYS A 223 -1.92 -26.84 24.64
C LYS A 223 -1.71 -26.23 26.02
N LYS A 224 -1.91 -27.06 27.04
CA LYS A 224 -1.50 -26.82 28.43
C LYS A 224 0.02 -26.68 28.54
#